data_AF-A0A1H8VGG0-F1
#
_entry.id   AF-A0A1H8VGG0-F1
#
_cell.length_a   1.000
_cell.length_b   1.000
_cell.length_c   1.000
_cell.angle_alpha   90.00
_cell.angle_beta   90.00
_cell.angle_gamma   90.00
#
_symmetry.space_group_name_H-M   'P 1'
#
loop_
_entity.id
_entity.type
_entity.pdbx_description
1 polymer ?
#
loop_
_entity_poly.entity_id
_entity_poly.type
_entity_poly.pdbx_seq_one_letter_code
_entity_poly.pdbx_strand_id
1 'polypeptide(L)'
;MKDKLGTHCSYTTTYRMYEGSERELRFPLAVAVSYQNGDSGKHGEVMRTHVACDLADRKPKEVKGLYRKRSAIETTFRMMREVRARTSTTDSVVRFVFILVSFLLQNLCFIIR
;
A
#
# COMPACT_ATOMS: atom_id res chain seq x y z
N MET A 1 14.62 19.58 -6.72
CA MET A 1 13.96 18.26 -6.56
C MET A 1 14.63 17.15 -7.37
N LYS A 2 15.09 17.40 -8.62
CA LYS A 2 15.80 16.42 -9.47
C LYS A 2 17.04 15.77 -8.84
N ASP A 3 17.81 16.54 -8.07
CA ASP A 3 19.09 16.09 -7.52
C ASP A 3 18.97 14.91 -6.52
N LYS A 4 17.86 14.84 -5.76
CA LYS A 4 17.62 13.78 -4.77
C LYS A 4 16.96 12.51 -5.33
N LEU A 5 16.52 12.53 -6.59
CA LEU A 5 15.89 11.37 -7.26
C LEU A 5 16.94 10.42 -7.87
N GLY A 6 18.20 10.83 -7.99
CA GLY A 6 19.30 10.00 -8.48
C GLY A 6 20.02 9.17 -7.41
N THR A 7 19.53 9.16 -6.18
CA THR A 7 20.18 8.44 -5.08
C THR A 7 19.80 6.95 -5.15
N HIS A 8 20.78 6.10 -5.47
CA HIS A 8 20.69 4.63 -5.44
C HIS A 8 20.53 4.02 -4.02
N CYS A 9 20.47 4.87 -2.99
CA CYS A 9 20.39 4.48 -1.59
C CYS A 9 19.06 4.91 -0.97
N SER A 10 18.59 4.17 0.03
CA SER A 10 17.39 4.53 0.79
C SER A 10 17.72 5.61 1.81
N TYR A 11 16.90 6.66 1.91
CA TYR A 11 17.14 7.79 2.82
C TYR A 11 15.83 8.33 3.40
N THR A 12 15.93 9.09 4.48
CA THR A 12 14.81 9.82 5.08
C THR A 12 14.99 11.31 4.81
N THR A 13 13.94 11.99 4.35
CA THR A 13 13.95 13.44 4.09
C THR A 13 12.67 14.07 4.63
N THR A 14 12.68 15.37 4.90
CA THR A 14 11.43 16.10 5.18
C THR A 14 10.85 16.61 3.86
N TYR A 15 9.55 16.40 3.64
CA TYR A 15 8.82 16.93 2.50
C TYR A 15 7.92 18.09 2.92
N ARG A 16 7.84 19.11 2.06
CA ARG A 16 6.95 20.25 2.19
C ARG A 16 5.84 20.11 1.16
N MET A 17 4.61 20.01 1.65
CA MET A 17 3.41 19.98 0.83
C MET A 17 2.74 21.35 0.88
N TYR A 18 2.23 21.82 -0.26
CA TYR A 18 1.60 23.14 -0.41
C TYR A 18 2.54 24.31 -0.04
N GLU A 19 3.78 24.27 -0.53
CA GLU A 19 4.76 25.34 -0.34
C GLU A 19 4.17 26.70 -0.79
N GLY A 20 4.15 27.68 0.11
CA GLY A 20 3.61 29.02 -0.16
C GLY A 20 2.09 29.18 0.01
N SER A 21 1.39 28.19 0.55
CA SER A 21 -0.04 28.28 0.89
C SER A 21 -0.26 28.38 2.40
N GLU A 22 -1.42 28.91 2.82
CA GLU A 22 -1.87 28.94 4.23
C GLU A 22 -1.91 27.55 4.90
N ARG A 23 -1.95 26.48 4.10
CA ARG A 23 -1.95 25.08 4.56
C ARG A 23 -0.61 24.37 4.34
N GLU A 24 0.51 25.08 4.46
CA GLU A 24 1.84 24.45 4.37
C GLU A 24 1.96 23.33 5.41
N LEU A 25 2.26 22.12 4.93
CA LEU A 25 2.45 20.95 5.79
C LEU A 25 3.84 20.37 5.59
N ARG A 26 4.55 20.16 6.71
CA ARG A 26 5.85 19.51 6.74
C ARG A 26 5.70 18.12 7.35
N PHE A 27 6.15 17.10 6.64
CA PHE A 27 6.16 15.74 7.17
C PHE A 27 7.41 14.97 6.78
N PRO A 28 7.86 14.04 7.65
CA PRO A 28 8.95 13.14 7.33
C PRO A 28 8.54 12.15 6.23
N LEU A 29 9.44 11.94 5.27
CA LEU A 29 9.29 11.06 4.12
C LEU A 29 10.43 10.04 4.11
N ALA A 30 10.09 8.76 4.19
CA ALA A 30 11.01 7.66 4.01
C ALA A 30 11.06 7.24 2.53
N VAL A 31 12.22 7.38 1.91
CA VAL A 31 12.49 6.92 0.55
C VAL A 31 13.18 5.57 0.61
N ALA A 32 12.48 4.52 0.19
CA ALA A 32 13.01 3.17 0.10
C ALA A 32 13.34 2.82 -1.35
N VAL A 33 14.62 2.69 -1.65
CA VAL A 33 15.11 2.22 -2.95
C VAL A 33 15.28 0.71 -2.88
N SER A 34 14.71 0.02 -3.86
CA SER A 34 14.82 -1.44 -3.99
C SER A 34 14.98 -1.83 -5.44
N TYR A 35 15.88 -2.77 -5.70
CA TYR A 35 16.02 -3.39 -7.01
C TYR A 35 14.90 -4.39 -7.27
N GLN A 36 14.21 -4.28 -8.40
CA GLN A 36 13.28 -5.29 -8.90
C GLN A 36 14.07 -6.29 -9.73
N ASN A 37 14.21 -7.51 -9.20
CA ASN A 37 14.89 -8.62 -9.86
C ASN A 37 13.86 -9.52 -10.56
N GLY A 38 13.27 -9.05 -11.66
CA GLY A 38 12.28 -9.81 -12.42
C GLY A 38 10.87 -9.81 -11.83
N ASP A 39 10.62 -9.00 -10.80
CA ASP A 39 9.27 -8.82 -10.25
C ASP A 39 8.35 -8.20 -11.32
N SER A 40 7.28 -8.92 -11.69
CA SER A 40 6.38 -8.56 -12.80
C SER A 40 7.09 -8.40 -14.17
N GLY A 41 8.20 -9.11 -14.39
CA GLY A 41 8.99 -9.04 -15.65
C GLY A 41 9.80 -7.75 -15.81
N LYS A 42 9.87 -6.91 -14.77
CA LYS A 42 10.59 -5.64 -14.79
C LYS A 42 11.94 -5.80 -14.09
N HIS A 43 12.96 -5.19 -14.69
CA HIS A 43 14.32 -5.15 -14.15
C HIS A 43 14.71 -3.69 -13.93
N GLY A 44 15.27 -3.40 -12.76
CA GLY A 44 15.78 -2.05 -12.45
C GLY A 44 15.44 -1.57 -11.05
N GLU A 45 15.91 -0.38 -10.74
CA GLU A 45 15.71 0.24 -9.44
C GLU A 45 14.34 0.89 -9.34
N VAL A 46 13.63 0.58 -8.27
CA VAL A 46 12.33 1.18 -7.96
C VAL A 46 12.41 1.89 -6.63
N MET A 47 12.22 3.20 -6.72
CA MET A 47 12.11 4.10 -5.59
C MET A 47 10.65 4.14 -5.13
N ARG A 48 10.41 3.76 -3.87
CA ARG A 48 9.09 3.85 -3.22
C ARG A 48 9.18 4.84 -2.08
N THR A 49 8.27 5.81 -2.06
CA THR A 49 8.22 6.84 -1.02
C THR A 49 7.06 6.58 -0.08
N HIS A 50 7.32 6.73 1.22
CA HIS A 50 6.36 6.48 2.29
C HIS A 50 6.39 7.64 3.28
N VAL A 51 5.22 8.06 3.76
CA VAL A 51 5.13 9.08 4.81
C VAL A 51 5.49 8.41 6.14
N ALA A 52 6.43 8.97 6.88
CA ALA A 52 6.94 8.39 8.12
C ALA A 52 6.53 9.22 9.35
N CYS A 53 5.30 9.78 9.37
CA CYS A 53 4.76 10.39 10.58
C CYS A 53 4.81 9.36 11.72
N ASP A 54 5.36 9.77 12.87
CA ASP A 54 5.61 8.93 14.05
C ASP A 54 6.63 7.79 13.87
N LEU A 55 7.31 7.72 12.73
CA LEU A 55 8.27 6.66 12.38
C LEU A 55 9.62 7.23 11.91
N ALA A 56 9.93 8.48 12.26
CA ALA A 56 11.11 9.20 11.79
C ALA A 56 12.45 8.52 12.17
N ASP A 57 12.47 7.80 13.29
CA ASP A 57 13.65 7.07 13.80
C ASP A 57 13.89 5.72 13.09
N ARG A 58 12.88 5.20 12.37
CA ARG A 58 12.97 3.88 11.73
C ARG A 58 13.68 3.96 10.39
N LYS A 59 14.39 2.87 10.03
CA LYS A 59 15.03 2.76 8.72
C LYS A 59 13.97 2.78 7.62
N PRO A 60 14.23 3.39 6.45
CA PRO A 60 13.26 3.48 5.36
C PRO A 60 12.76 2.11 4.86
N LYS A 61 13.60 1.07 4.94
CA LYS A 61 13.21 -0.32 4.62
C LYS A 61 12.23 -0.92 5.65
N GLU A 62 12.31 -0.56 6.92
CA GLU A 62 11.35 -0.97 7.96
C GLU A 62 10.01 -0.27 7.75
N VAL A 63 10.02 1.03 7.46
CA VAL A 63 8.81 1.80 7.11
C VAL A 63 8.10 1.18 5.90
N LYS A 64 8.84 0.79 4.86
CA LYS A 64 8.30 0.04 3.71
C LYS A 64 7.62 -1.27 4.15
N GLY A 65 8.21 -2.01 5.10
CA GLY A 65 7.64 -3.24 5.65
C GLY A 65 6.33 -3.01 6.38
N LEU A 66 6.23 -1.96 7.20
CA LEU A 66 5.01 -1.57 7.89
C LEU A 66 3.92 -1.13 6.91
N TYR A 67 4.27 -0.31 5.91
CA TYR A 67 3.35 0.11 4.85
C TYR A 67 2.83 -1.06 4.01
N ARG A 68 3.65 -2.09 3.77
CA ARG A 68 3.20 -3.31 3.08
C ARG A 68 2.04 -3.99 3.82
N LYS A 69 2.11 -4.07 5.16
CA LYS A 69 1.02 -4.65 5.97
C LYS A 69 -0.26 -3.81 5.86
N ARG A 70 -0.15 -2.48 5.88
CA ARG A 70 -1.30 -1.57 5.69
C ARG A 70 -1.93 -1.72 4.31
N SER A 71 -1.11 -1.80 3.28
CA SER A 71 -1.57 -1.98 1.90
C SER A 71 -2.31 -3.31 1.69
N ALA A 72 -1.92 -4.37 2.42
CA ALA A 72 -2.68 -5.63 2.41
C ALA A 72 -4.11 -5.44 2.91
N ILE A 73 -4.32 -4.67 3.99
CA ILE A 73 -5.66 -4.37 4.54
C ILE A 73 -6.50 -3.62 3.50
N GLU A 74 -5.93 -2.59 2.86
CA GLU A 74 -6.62 -1.85 1.79
C GLU A 74 -6.99 -2.76 0.61
N THR A 75 -6.11 -3.71 0.28
CA THR A 75 -6.36 -4.69 -0.79
C THR A 75 -7.51 -5.61 -0.42
N THR A 76 -7.57 -6.11 0.81
CA THR A 76 -8.70 -6.90 1.32
C THR A 76 -10.01 -6.12 1.24
N PHE A 77 -10.02 -4.83 1.61
CA PHE A 77 -11.23 -4.01 1.48
C PHE A 77 -11.65 -3.77 0.03
N ARG A 78 -10.71 -3.59 -0.90
CA ARG A 78 -11.04 -3.49 -2.34
C ARG A 78 -11.65 -4.79 -2.85
N MET A 79 -11.03 -5.94 -2.54
CA MET A 79 -11.56 -7.26 -2.90
C MET A 79 -12.96 -7.46 -2.31
N MET A 80 -13.16 -7.13 -1.02
CA MET A 80 -14.47 -7.23 -0.39
C MET A 80 -15.52 -6.39 -1.13
N ARG A 81 -15.16 -5.21 -1.63
CA ARG A 81 -16.08 -4.32 -2.34
C ARG A 81 -16.46 -4.84 -3.74
N GLU A 82 -15.54 -5.55 -4.40
CA GLU A 82 -15.74 -6.17 -5.71
C GLU A 82 -16.52 -7.49 -5.62
N VAL A 83 -16.16 -8.31 -4.63
CA VAL A 83 -16.64 -9.69 -4.47
C VAL A 83 -17.99 -9.76 -3.72
N ARG A 84 -18.42 -8.66 -3.09
CA ARG A 84 -19.69 -8.61 -2.34
C ARG A 84 -20.90 -8.81 -3.26
N ALA A 85 -21.57 -9.95 -3.11
CA ALA A 85 -22.85 -10.21 -3.75
C ALA A 85 -23.88 -9.12 -3.39
N ARG A 86 -24.55 -8.56 -4.40
CA ARG A 86 -25.73 -7.71 -4.19
C ARG A 86 -26.95 -8.60 -4.00
N THR A 87 -27.41 -8.69 -2.76
CA THR A 87 -28.61 -9.43 -2.38
C THR A 87 -29.74 -8.44 -2.04
N SER A 88 -30.98 -8.78 -2.40
CA SER A 88 -32.18 -8.05 -1.98
C SER A 88 -32.68 -8.47 -0.59
N THR A 89 -32.08 -9.50 0.00
CA THR A 89 -32.44 -10.04 1.32
C THR A 89 -31.96 -9.13 2.45
N THR A 90 -32.88 -8.76 3.34
CA THR A 90 -32.60 -7.96 4.56
C THR A 90 -31.97 -8.79 5.68
N ASP A 91 -32.06 -10.13 5.63
CA ASP A 91 -31.47 -11.01 6.62
C ASP A 91 -29.92 -10.92 6.65
N SER A 92 -29.38 -10.68 7.84
CA SER A 92 -27.95 -10.46 8.04
C SER A 92 -27.14 -11.76 7.97
N VAL A 93 -27.73 -12.89 8.36
CA VAL A 93 -27.07 -14.20 8.35
C VAL A 93 -26.87 -14.66 6.91
N VAL A 94 -27.91 -14.56 6.09
CA VAL A 94 -27.85 -14.89 4.66
C VAL A 94 -26.79 -14.04 3.95
N ARG A 95 -26.77 -12.74 4.21
CA ARG A 95 -25.77 -11.83 3.61
C ARG A 95 -24.34 -12.16 4.05
N PHE A 96 -24.16 -12.60 5.29
CA PHE A 96 -22.86 -13.04 5.81
C PHE A 96 -22.37 -14.33 5.15
N VAL A 97 -23.27 -15.31 4.97
CA VAL A 97 -22.96 -16.56 4.25
C VAL A 97 -22.47 -16.25 2.83
N PHE A 98 -23.15 -15.34 2.11
CA PHE A 98 -22.70 -14.92 0.78
C PHE A 98 -21.29 -14.32 0.82
N ILE A 99 -20.97 -13.45 1.78
CA ILE A 99 -19.63 -12.87 1.91
C ILE A 99 -18.60 -13.99 2.13
N LEU A 100 -18.86 -14.95 3.03
CA LEU A 100 -17.95 -16.07 3.29
C LEU A 100 -17.71 -16.92 2.04
N VAL A 101 -18.78 -17.31 1.35
CA VAL A 101 -18.69 -18.12 0.11
C VAL A 101 -17.90 -17.37 -0.96
N SER A 102 -18.16 -16.08 -1.15
CA SER A 102 -17.45 -15.30 -2.16
C SER A 102 -15.95 -15.14 -1.83
N PHE A 103 -15.58 -14.99 -0.55
CA PHE A 103 -14.18 -15.03 -0.12
C PHE A 103 -13.53 -16.40 -0.36
N LEU A 104 -14.24 -17.49 -0.09
CA LEU A 104 -13.72 -18.84 -0.30
C LEU A 104 -13.43 -19.10 -1.78
N LEU A 105 -14.35 -18.72 -2.67
CA LEU A 105 -14.19 -18.85 -4.12
C LEU A 105 -13.00 -18.02 -4.64
N GLN A 106 -12.83 -16.79 -4.15
CA GLN A 106 -11.70 -15.95 -4.53
C GLN A 106 -10.35 -16.57 -4.15
N ASN A 107 -10.25 -17.12 -2.93
CA ASN A 107 -9.03 -17.79 -2.47
C ASN A 107 -8.77 -19.09 -3.25
N LEU A 108 -9.81 -19.87 -3.52
CA LEU A 108 -9.69 -21.09 -4.31
C LEU A 108 -9.19 -20.78 -5.73
N CYS A 109 -9.75 -19.75 -6.38
CA CYS A 109 -9.31 -19.30 -7.69
C CYS A 109 -7.84 -18.83 -7.69
N PHE A 110 -7.39 -18.18 -6.60
CA PHE A 110 -5.98 -17.80 -6.44
C PHE A 110 -5.05 -19.00 -6.26
N ILE A 111 -5.48 -20.07 -5.60
CA ILE A 111 -4.66 -21.28 -5.39
C ILE A 111 -4.53 -22.10 -6.67
N ILE A 112 -5.60 -22.17 -7.47
CA ILE A 112 -5.65 -22.98 -8.70
C ILE A 112 -4.87 -22.32 -9.85
N ARG A 113 -4.62 -21.01 -9.79
CA ARG A 113 -3.95 -20.23 -10.85
C ARG A 113 -2.47 -20.02 -10.56
#